data_AF-X1N8C0-F1
#
_entry.id   AF-X1N8C0-F1
#
_cell.length_a   1.000
_cell.length_b   1.000
_cell.length_c   1.000
_cell.angle_alpha   90.00
_cell.angle_beta   90.00
_cell.angle_gamma   90.00
#
_symmetry.space_group_name_H-M   'P 1'
#
loop_
_entity.id
_entity.type
_entity.pdbx_description
1 polymer ?
#
loop_
_entity_poly.entity_id
_entity_poly.type
_entity_poly.pdbx_seq_one_letter_code
_entity_poly.pdbx_strand_id
1 'polypeptide(L)'
;MDTSEAYIQMCDCEEIQQTWAPIVGDYCNPREGFLGHLDSNFVDILYEGHDVYIDAVRCKQQSVFLPRQDQLQEMVGLDLDKLLTRFHYWEDGSGFIKERDELFSMEQLWLAFVMFQLYSKKWDGTKWTG
;
A
#
# COMPACT_ATOMS: atom_id res chain seq x y z
N MET A 1 -1.88 10.15 -3.23
CA MET A 1 -1.25 9.36 -2.16
C MET A 1 -2.12 9.53 -0.95
N ASP A 2 -2.72 8.44 -0.51
CA ASP A 2 -3.41 8.38 0.77
C ASP A 2 -2.35 8.23 1.89
N THR A 3 -2.39 9.12 2.86
CA THR A 3 -1.54 9.10 4.07
C THR A 3 -2.39 9.10 5.34
N SER A 4 -3.67 8.75 5.22
CA SER A 4 -4.58 8.63 6.37
C SER A 4 -4.14 7.50 7.30
N GLU A 5 -4.44 7.66 8.60
CA GLU A 5 -4.17 6.64 9.62
C GLU A 5 -4.80 5.29 9.24
N ALA A 6 -6.01 5.32 8.67
CA ALA A 6 -6.70 4.12 8.21
C ALA A 6 -5.90 3.39 7.12
N TYR A 7 -5.36 4.12 6.13
CA TYR A 7 -4.55 3.49 5.07
C TYR A 7 -3.22 2.96 5.59
N ILE A 8 -2.57 3.70 6.48
CA ILE A 8 -1.34 3.24 7.16
C ILE A 8 -1.62 1.94 7.91
N GLN A 9 -2.70 1.87 8.66
CA GLN A 9 -3.10 0.66 9.41
C GLN A 9 -3.43 -0.52 8.48
N MET A 10 -4.06 -0.26 7.34
CA MET A 10 -4.31 -1.28 6.33
C MET A 10 -3.00 -1.80 5.72
N CYS A 11 -2.02 -0.91 5.49
CA CYS A 11 -0.72 -1.26 4.93
C CYS A 11 0.18 -1.99 5.93
N ASP A 12 0.03 -1.76 7.23
CA ASP A 12 0.78 -2.39 8.32
C ASP A 12 0.38 -3.87 8.51
N CYS A 13 0.61 -4.68 7.48
CA CYS A 13 0.37 -6.11 7.43
C CYS A 13 1.53 -6.86 6.76
N GLU A 14 1.77 -8.09 7.19
CA GLU A 14 2.91 -8.88 6.74
C GLU A 14 2.91 -9.12 5.22
N GLU A 15 1.72 -9.29 4.62
CA GLU A 15 1.57 -9.55 3.18
C GLU A 15 2.19 -8.47 2.30
N ILE A 16 1.98 -7.21 2.66
CA ILE A 16 2.48 -6.05 1.92
C ILE A 16 3.90 -5.71 2.37
N GLN A 17 4.18 -5.74 3.68
CA GLN A 17 5.46 -5.29 4.20
C GLN A 17 6.60 -6.29 3.92
N GLN A 18 6.35 -7.61 3.92
CA GLN A 18 7.39 -8.61 3.64
C GLN A 18 7.75 -8.68 2.15
N THR A 19 6.81 -8.35 1.26
CA THR A 19 7.05 -8.33 -0.19
C THR A 19 7.67 -7.02 -0.67
N TRP A 20 7.75 -6.01 0.20
CA TRP A 20 8.32 -4.73 -0.14
C TRP A 20 9.83 -4.81 -0.40
N ALA A 21 10.20 -4.62 -1.66
CA ALA A 21 11.56 -4.34 -2.10
C ALA A 21 11.66 -2.84 -2.41
N PRO A 22 12.18 -2.00 -1.49
CA PRO A 22 12.20 -0.56 -1.65
C PRO A 22 12.84 -0.14 -2.96
N ILE A 23 12.21 0.80 -3.65
CA ILE A 23 12.75 1.47 -4.83
C ILE A 23 12.60 2.98 -4.68
N VAL A 24 13.43 3.73 -5.42
CA VAL A 24 13.30 5.19 -5.49
C VAL A 24 11.89 5.55 -5.98
N GLY A 25 11.24 6.46 -5.27
CA GLY A 25 9.86 6.88 -5.49
C GLY A 25 8.83 6.15 -4.63
N ASP A 26 9.20 5.13 -3.86
CA ASP A 26 8.29 4.52 -2.88
C ASP A 26 7.95 5.51 -1.76
N TYR A 27 6.73 5.41 -1.24
CA TYR A 27 6.28 6.21 -0.12
C TYR A 27 6.21 5.38 1.15
N CYS A 28 6.62 5.93 2.29
CA CYS A 28 6.59 5.21 3.57
C CYS A 28 6.33 6.12 4.79
N ASN A 29 5.74 5.55 5.84
CA ASN A 29 5.45 6.20 7.14
C ASN A 29 6.23 5.48 8.28
N PRO A 30 6.71 6.06 9.41
CA PRO A 30 6.41 7.32 10.12
C PRO A 30 7.19 8.54 9.65
N ARG A 31 8.07 8.39 8.65
CA ARG A 31 8.95 9.48 8.17
C ARG A 31 8.39 10.12 6.90
N GLU A 32 7.06 10.17 6.81
CA GLU A 32 6.22 10.65 5.70
C GLU A 32 7.05 11.16 4.52
N GLY A 33 7.24 10.37 3.47
CA GLY A 33 8.08 10.86 2.39
C GLY A 33 8.36 9.83 1.31
N PHE A 34 8.95 10.31 0.23
CA PHE A 34 9.36 9.48 -0.89
C PHE A 34 10.82 9.08 -0.72
N LEU A 35 11.15 7.85 -1.08
CA LEU A 35 12.55 7.41 -1.19
C LEU A 35 13.19 8.16 -2.38
N GLY A 36 14.06 9.11 -2.12
CA GLY A 36 14.76 9.91 -3.13
C GLY A 36 16.02 9.23 -3.66
N HIS A 37 16.71 8.48 -2.80
CA HIS A 37 17.89 7.70 -3.14
C HIS A 37 17.92 6.40 -2.34
N LEU A 38 18.47 5.36 -2.94
CA LEU A 38 18.62 4.04 -2.33
C LEU A 38 19.94 3.43 -2.77
N ASP A 39 20.81 3.13 -1.81
CA ASP A 39 21.99 2.29 -2.00
C ASP A 39 22.01 1.13 -0.97
N SER A 40 23.09 0.35 -0.95
CA SER A 40 23.20 -0.80 -0.05
C SER A 40 23.26 -0.46 1.44
N ASN A 41 23.57 0.79 1.78
CA ASN A 41 23.84 1.26 3.13
C ASN A 41 22.82 2.33 3.58
N PHE A 42 22.39 3.21 2.68
CA PHE A 42 21.60 4.39 2.99
C PHE A 42 20.37 4.54 2.10
N VAL A 43 19.38 5.22 2.67
CA VAL A 43 18.14 5.65 2.03
C VAL A 43 17.97 7.13 2.32
N ASP A 44 17.70 7.90 1.27
CA ASP A 44 17.34 9.31 1.40
C ASP A 44 15.83 9.40 1.35
N ILE A 45 15.22 9.96 2.39
CA ILE A 45 13.78 10.24 2.41
C ILE A 45 13.58 11.74 2.17
N LEU A 46 12.82 12.05 1.13
CA LEU A 46 12.40 13.39 0.76
C LEU A 46 11.09 13.73 1.47
N TYR A 47 11.13 14.66 2.41
CA TYR A 47 9.94 15.19 3.09
C TYR A 47 9.98 16.71 3.15
N GLU A 48 8.93 17.38 2.67
CA GLU A 48 8.78 18.85 2.70
C GLU A 48 10.02 19.62 2.16
N GLY A 49 10.79 19.02 1.26
CA GLY A 49 12.01 19.62 0.71
C GLY A 49 13.27 19.44 1.57
N HIS A 50 13.22 18.60 2.58
CA HIS A 50 14.35 18.17 3.40
C HIS A 50 14.78 16.74 3.06
N ASP A 51 16.09 16.53 2.96
CA ASP A 51 16.70 15.21 2.80
C ASP A 51 17.01 14.63 4.19
N VAL A 52 16.41 13.49 4.51
CA VAL A 52 16.73 12.72 5.72
C VAL A 52 17.48 11.45 5.32
N TYR A 53 18.76 11.38 5.69
CA TYR A 53 19.61 10.21 5.47
C TYR A 53 19.41 9.19 6.59
N ILE A 54 19.05 7.97 6.22
CA ILE A 54 18.92 6.86 7.17
C ILE A 54 19.58 5.59 6.66
N ASP A 55 19.98 4.74 7.60
CA ASP A 55 20.42 3.39 7.31
C ASP A 55 19.29 2.56 6.66
N ALA A 56 19.60 1.84 5.59
CA ALA A 56 18.62 1.09 4.80
C ALA A 56 17.97 -0.06 5.57
N VAL A 57 18.71 -0.71 6.47
CA VAL A 57 18.17 -1.77 7.34
C VAL A 57 17.17 -1.15 8.31
N ARG A 58 17.52 0.00 8.90
CA ARG A 58 16.63 0.74 9.80
C ARG A 58 15.37 1.24 9.10
N CYS A 59 15.47 1.67 7.84
CA CYS A 59 14.31 2.06 7.03
C CYS A 59 13.29 0.92 6.95
N LYS A 60 13.71 -0.28 6.54
CA LYS A 60 12.81 -1.44 6.44
C LYS A 60 12.19 -1.86 7.77
N GLN A 61 12.91 -1.69 8.88
CA GLN A 61 12.44 -2.10 10.21
C GLN A 61 11.48 -1.11 10.86
N GLN A 62 11.56 0.17 10.47
CA GLN A 62 10.86 1.25 11.15
C GLN A 62 9.89 1.98 10.23
N SER A 63 9.65 1.50 9.01
CA SER A 63 8.78 2.15 8.05
C SER A 63 7.75 1.19 7.47
N VAL A 64 6.52 1.68 7.35
CA VAL A 64 5.39 1.06 6.69
C VAL A 64 5.37 1.57 5.25
N PHE A 65 5.53 0.65 4.30
CA PHE A 65 5.33 0.92 2.89
C PHE A 65 3.88 1.32 2.62
N LEU A 66 3.69 2.43 1.93
CA LEU A 66 2.39 2.95 1.50
C LEU A 66 2.35 2.88 -0.04
N PRO A 67 1.97 1.72 -0.62
CA PRO A 67 1.96 1.56 -2.06
C PRO A 67 1.00 2.54 -2.71
N ARG A 68 1.38 3.06 -3.88
CA ARG A 68 0.47 3.85 -4.71
C ARG A 68 -0.50 2.95 -5.46
N GLN A 69 -1.54 3.57 -6.03
CA GLN A 69 -2.49 2.90 -6.90
C GLN A 69 -1.82 2.11 -8.04
N ASP A 70 -0.86 2.69 -8.76
CA ASP A 70 -0.12 2.01 -9.83
C ASP A 70 0.61 0.77 -9.32
N GLN A 71 1.27 0.87 -8.17
CA GLN A 71 2.00 -0.24 -7.55
C GLN A 71 1.04 -1.36 -7.08
N LEU A 72 -0.10 -1.01 -6.49
CA LEU A 72 -1.14 -1.96 -6.12
C LEU A 72 -1.71 -2.69 -7.34
N GLN A 73 -1.93 -1.98 -8.44
CA GLN A 73 -2.39 -2.57 -9.70
C GLN A 73 -1.34 -3.53 -10.29
N GLU A 74 -0.06 -3.14 -10.27
CA GLU A 74 1.06 -3.97 -10.70
C GLU A 74 1.22 -5.24 -9.87
N MET A 75 1.00 -5.17 -8.55
CA MET A 75 1.08 -6.35 -7.65
C MET A 75 0.13 -7.48 -8.06
N VAL A 76 -1.02 -7.16 -8.65
CA VAL A 76 -1.99 -8.18 -9.10
C VAL A 76 -1.47 -8.95 -10.31
N GLY A 77 -0.55 -8.36 -11.10
CA GLY A 77 0.11 -9.01 -12.23
C GLY A 77 -0.82 -9.36 -13.39
N LEU A 78 -1.93 -8.62 -13.55
CA LEU A 78 -2.89 -8.80 -14.64
C LEU A 78 -2.77 -7.67 -15.67
N ASP A 79 -3.05 -8.01 -16.93
CA ASP A 79 -3.28 -7.02 -17.99
C ASP A 79 -4.42 -6.06 -17.59
N LEU A 80 -4.34 -4.80 -18.02
CA LEU A 80 -5.26 -3.74 -17.58
C LEU A 80 -6.74 -4.09 -17.80
N ASP A 81 -7.09 -4.71 -18.93
CA ASP A 81 -8.47 -5.11 -19.25
C ASP A 81 -9.00 -6.15 -18.26
N LYS A 82 -8.22 -7.18 -17.96
CA LYS A 82 -8.54 -8.23 -16.99
C LYS A 82 -8.57 -7.68 -15.57
N LEU A 83 -7.63 -6.79 -15.25
CA LEU A 83 -7.53 -6.15 -13.93
C LEU A 83 -8.79 -5.35 -13.63
N LEU A 84 -9.18 -4.45 -14.54
CA LEU A 84 -10.38 -3.62 -14.37
C LEU A 84 -11.65 -4.46 -14.35
N THR A 85 -11.75 -5.46 -15.22
CA THR A 85 -12.90 -6.39 -15.23
C THR A 85 -13.03 -7.11 -13.88
N ARG A 86 -11.92 -7.61 -13.34
CA ARG A 86 -11.92 -8.36 -12.09
C ARG A 86 -12.15 -7.48 -10.87
N PHE A 87 -11.60 -6.26 -10.88
CA PHE A 87 -11.87 -5.25 -9.88
C PHE A 87 -13.37 -4.89 -9.85
N HIS A 88 -13.98 -4.65 -11.02
CA HIS A 88 -15.41 -4.35 -11.11
C HIS A 88 -16.29 -5.49 -10.59
N TYR A 89 -16.00 -6.74 -10.94
CA TYR A 89 -16.76 -7.88 -10.43
C TYR A 89 -16.59 -8.08 -8.93
N TRP A 90 -15.38 -7.84 -8.41
CA TRP A 90 -15.14 -7.90 -6.97
C TRP A 90 -15.89 -6.79 -6.24
N GLU A 91 -15.84 -5.54 -6.72
CA GLU A 91 -16.52 -4.41 -6.10
C GLU A 91 -18.03 -4.67 -6.03
N ASP A 92 -18.65 -5.08 -7.13
CA ASP A 92 -20.09 -5.32 -7.19
C ASP A 92 -20.53 -6.48 -6.27
N GLY A 93 -19.73 -7.56 -6.23
CA GLY A 93 -20.04 -8.79 -5.49
C GLY A 93 -19.56 -8.87 -4.05
N SER A 94 -18.57 -8.06 -3.65
CA SER A 94 -17.99 -8.11 -2.30
C SER A 94 -18.80 -7.34 -1.26
N GLY A 95 -19.62 -6.39 -1.70
CA GLY A 95 -20.33 -5.47 -0.82
C GLY A 95 -19.39 -4.48 -0.10
N PHE A 96 -18.09 -4.47 -0.41
CA PHE A 96 -17.08 -3.73 0.37
C PHE A 96 -17.41 -2.24 0.53
N ILE A 97 -17.83 -1.59 -0.55
CA ILE A 97 -18.27 -0.18 -0.54
C ILE A 97 -19.70 -0.04 0.00
N LYS A 98 -20.59 -0.96 -0.37
CA LYS A 98 -22.03 -0.87 -0.06
C LYS A 98 -22.35 -1.15 1.41
N GLU A 99 -21.52 -1.94 2.09
CA GLU A 99 -21.71 -2.36 3.48
C GLU A 99 -21.09 -1.39 4.50
N ARG A 100 -20.43 -0.31 4.02
CA ARG A 100 -19.74 0.65 4.87
C ARG A 100 -20.17 2.08 4.55
N ASP A 101 -20.50 2.84 5.59
CA ASP A 101 -20.76 4.29 5.50
C ASP A 101 -19.46 5.12 5.40
N GLU A 102 -18.32 4.48 5.15
CA GLU A 102 -16.99 5.10 5.12
C GLU A 102 -16.60 5.50 3.69
N LEU A 103 -16.05 6.71 3.54
CA LEU A 103 -15.43 7.14 2.29
C LEU A 103 -14.04 6.50 2.18
N PHE A 104 -13.86 5.64 1.18
CA PHE A 104 -12.55 5.05 0.86
C PHE A 104 -11.81 5.86 -0.20
N SER A 105 -10.50 5.99 -0.02
CA SER A 105 -9.62 6.42 -1.13
C SER A 105 -9.49 5.30 -2.16
N MET A 106 -9.03 5.65 -3.37
CA MET A 106 -8.74 4.64 -4.39
C MET A 106 -7.60 3.72 -3.94
N GLU A 107 -6.59 4.23 -3.24
CA GLU A 107 -5.51 3.42 -2.66
C GLU A 107 -6.06 2.39 -1.66
N GLN A 108 -6.97 2.78 -0.76
CA GLN A 108 -7.62 1.85 0.18
C GLN A 108 -8.45 0.77 -0.54
N LEU A 109 -9.21 1.15 -1.58
CA LEU A 109 -10.01 0.19 -2.37
C LEU A 109 -9.14 -0.79 -3.13
N TRP A 110 -8.07 -0.31 -3.77
CA TRP A 110 -7.13 -1.17 -4.48
C TRP A 110 -6.38 -2.09 -3.53
N LEU A 111 -6.00 -1.62 -2.35
CA LEU A 111 -5.38 -2.46 -1.34
C LEU A 111 -6.34 -3.56 -0.86
N ALA A 112 -7.61 -3.23 -0.59
CA ALA A 112 -8.63 -4.22 -0.25
C ALA A 112 -8.82 -5.26 -1.37
N PHE A 113 -8.82 -4.84 -2.63
CA PHE A 113 -8.86 -5.75 -3.77
C PHE A 113 -7.62 -6.64 -3.85
N VAL A 114 -6.41 -6.09 -3.68
CA VAL A 114 -5.15 -6.86 -3.65
C VAL A 114 -5.19 -7.90 -2.53
N MET A 115 -5.61 -7.50 -1.32
CA MET A 115 -5.70 -8.39 -0.17
C MET A 115 -6.71 -9.51 -0.38
N PHE A 116 -7.84 -9.23 -1.02
CA PHE A 116 -8.78 -10.24 -1.43
C PHE A 116 -8.21 -11.17 -2.51
N GLN A 117 -7.59 -10.61 -3.54
CA GLN A 117 -7.19 -11.32 -4.74
C GLN A 117 -5.97 -12.22 -4.54
N LEU A 118 -4.98 -11.76 -3.79
CA LEU A 118 -3.71 -12.46 -3.58
C LEU A 118 -3.71 -13.27 -2.28
N TYR A 119 -4.43 -12.80 -1.26
CA TYR A 119 -4.34 -13.35 0.09
C TYR A 119 -5.68 -13.84 0.65
N SER A 120 -6.78 -13.71 -0.10
CA SER A 120 -8.14 -14.08 0.34
C SER A 120 -8.59 -13.40 1.65
N LYS A 121 -8.04 -12.22 1.96
CA LYS A 121 -8.36 -11.45 3.17
C LYS A 121 -9.32 -10.32 2.87
N LYS A 122 -10.13 -9.96 3.87
CA LYS A 122 -11.06 -8.82 3.86
C LYS A 122 -10.78 -7.90 5.04
N TRP A 123 -10.86 -6.60 4.81
CA TRP A 123 -10.76 -5.63 5.89
C TRP A 123 -12.05 -5.66 6.71
N ASP A 124 -11.94 -5.76 8.04
CA ASP A 124 -13.09 -5.69 8.97
C ASP A 124 -13.30 -4.30 9.57
N GLY A 125 -12.43 -3.33 9.23
CA GLY A 125 -12.42 -1.96 9.77
C GLY A 125 -11.27 -1.74 10.75
N THR A 126 -10.66 -2.82 11.25
CA THR A 126 -9.57 -2.79 12.21
C THR A 126 -8.39 -3.67 11.82
N LYS A 127 -8.65 -4.77 11.11
CA LYS A 127 -7.64 -5.74 10.67
C LYS A 127 -8.11 -6.50 9.44
N TRP A 128 -7.16 -7.20 8.83
CA TRP A 128 -7.42 -8.17 7.77
C TRP A 128 -7.89 -9.51 8.36
N THR A 129 -8.99 -10.03 7.85
CA THR A 129 -9.59 -11.31 8.25
C THR A 129 -9.76 -12.23 7.05
N GLY A 130 -9.47 -13.53 7.22
CA GLY A 130 -9.50 -14.53 6.15
C GLY A 130 -8.85 -15.82 6.59
#